data_AF-A0A3M1RJQ2-F1
#
_entry.id   AF-A0A3M1RJQ2-F1
#
_cell.length_a   1.000
_cell.length_b   1.000
_cell.length_c   1.000
_cell.angle_alpha   90.00
_cell.angle_beta   90.00
_cell.angle_gamma   90.00
#
_symmetry.space_group_name_H-M   'P 1'
#
loop_
_entity.id
_entity.type
_entity.pdbx_description
1 polymer ?
#
loop_
_entity_poly.entity_id
_entity_poly.type
_entity_poly.pdbx_seq_one_letter_code
_entity_poly.pdbx_strand_id
1 'polypeptide(L)'
;LTAELGELVFHGIAMRPSSPTGIGHIGERYVVLLPGNPVSCLCAYDFFGGRIIRRLGGRPAEWPYRRVRKPLRRKAVSVVGRTDYLRVRSTEDGVEPLAVSGASVLSSTTRADGFVVIPPDCEGYPPGTEVDVFLYDDVPDVDLIAAVR
;
A
#
# COMPACT_ATOMS: atom_id res chain seq x y z
N LEU A 1 1.23 15.05 -21.12
CA LEU A 1 0.27 15.90 -20.39
C LEU A 1 0.82 16.56 -19.13
N THR A 2 1.11 15.86 -18.01
CA THR A 2 1.62 16.56 -16.80
C THR A 2 2.94 17.28 -17.03
N ALA A 3 3.89 16.63 -17.71
CA ALA A 3 5.15 17.26 -18.10
C ALA A 3 5.02 18.34 -19.19
N GLU A 4 3.86 18.44 -19.85
CA GLU A 4 3.59 19.46 -20.88
C GLU A 4 2.90 20.70 -20.28
N LEU A 5 2.04 20.50 -19.27
CA LEU A 5 1.20 21.54 -18.66
C LEU A 5 1.72 22.00 -17.29
N GLY A 6 2.75 21.36 -16.76
CA GLY A 6 3.32 21.62 -15.45
C GLY A 6 4.63 20.89 -15.27
N GLU A 7 4.91 20.43 -14.05
CA GLU A 7 6.15 19.73 -13.73
C GLU A 7 5.87 18.29 -13.28
N LEU A 8 6.64 17.35 -13.83
CA LEU A 8 6.67 15.97 -13.38
C LEU A 8 7.90 15.79 -12.47
N VAL A 9 7.68 15.72 -11.16
CA VAL A 9 8.76 15.62 -10.15
C VAL A 9 9.45 14.26 -10.23
N PHE A 10 8.67 13.19 -10.37
CA PHE A 10 9.20 11.87 -10.68
C PHE A 10 8.18 11.00 -11.40
N HIS A 11 8.69 10.02 -12.12
CA HIS A 11 7.93 8.93 -12.72
C HIS A 11 8.78 7.67 -12.73
N GLY A 12 8.24 6.58 -12.20
CA GLY A 12 9.05 5.41 -11.89
C GLY A 12 9.45 5.41 -10.42
N ILE A 13 8.93 4.47 -9.65
CA ILE A 13 9.35 4.24 -8.27
C ILE A 13 9.87 2.81 -8.10
N ALA A 14 10.87 2.67 -7.25
CA ALA A 14 11.46 1.39 -6.90
C ALA A 14 10.54 0.61 -5.94
N MET A 15 9.38 0.22 -6.44
CA MET A 15 8.31 -0.40 -5.67
C MET A 15 7.63 -1.53 -6.46
N ARG A 16 7.16 -2.56 -5.75
CA ARG A 16 6.37 -3.65 -6.33
C ARG A 16 5.16 -3.98 -5.44
N PRO A 17 3.93 -3.94 -6.01
CA PRO A 17 3.57 -3.38 -7.31
C PRO A 17 3.67 -1.84 -7.28
N SER A 18 3.30 -1.16 -8.36
CA SER A 18 3.27 0.32 -8.52
C SER A 18 4.52 1.00 -9.10
N SER A 19 5.43 0.27 -9.74
CA SER A 19 6.60 0.89 -10.38
C SER A 19 6.32 2.07 -11.33
N PRO A 20 5.23 2.15 -12.13
CA PRO A 20 5.01 3.30 -13.03
C PRO A 20 4.34 4.50 -12.35
N THR A 21 4.22 4.52 -11.02
CA THR A 21 3.66 5.68 -10.29
C THR A 21 4.49 6.93 -10.55
N GLY A 22 3.83 8.08 -10.65
CA GLY A 22 4.49 9.38 -10.74
C GLY A 22 3.78 10.45 -9.92
N ILE A 23 4.50 11.52 -9.60
CA ILE A 23 3.97 12.70 -8.92
C ILE A 23 4.46 13.94 -9.65
N GLY A 24 3.57 14.90 -9.78
CA GLY A 24 3.86 16.20 -10.35
C GLY A 24 2.90 17.27 -9.82
N HIS A 25 2.92 18.42 -10.46
CA HIS A 25 1.97 19.49 -10.19
C HIS A 25 1.68 20.31 -11.44
N ILE A 26 0.49 20.93 -11.47
CA ILE A 26 0.08 21.90 -12.49
C ILE A 26 -0.41 23.13 -11.74
N GLY A 27 0.40 24.20 -11.77
CA GLY A 27 0.22 25.33 -10.84
C GLY A 27 0.28 24.84 -9.39
N GLU A 28 -0.68 25.24 -8.56
CA GLU A 28 -0.73 24.84 -7.15
C GLU A 28 -1.37 23.45 -6.92
N ARG A 29 -1.78 22.75 -7.98
CA ARG A 29 -2.50 21.47 -7.87
C ARG A 29 -1.55 20.29 -8.00
N TYR A 30 -1.51 19.44 -6.98
CA TYR A 30 -0.81 18.16 -7.02
C TYR A 30 -1.47 17.20 -8.03
N VAL A 31 -0.63 16.50 -8.79
CA VAL A 31 -1.05 15.46 -9.73
C VAL A 31 -0.37 14.15 -9.35
N VAL A 32 -1.16 13.10 -9.12
CA VAL A 32 -0.66 11.75 -8.84
C VAL A 32 -1.02 10.86 -10.03
N LEU A 33 0.01 10.32 -10.69
CA LEU A 33 -0.14 9.42 -11.83
C LEU A 33 -0.26 7.99 -11.29
N LEU A 34 -1.49 7.51 -11.17
CA LEU A 34 -1.78 6.16 -10.69
C LEU A 34 -1.66 5.14 -11.83
N PRO A 35 -1.04 3.96 -11.58
CA PRO A 35 -1.00 2.88 -12.55
C PRO A 35 -2.41 2.38 -12.93
N GLY A 36 -2.62 2.00 -14.20
CA GLY A 36 -3.92 1.45 -14.64
C GLY A 36 -4.26 0.07 -14.07
N ASN A 37 -3.27 -0.66 -13.53
CA ASN A 37 -3.49 -1.92 -12.85
C ASN A 37 -4.08 -1.67 -11.44
N PRO A 38 -5.23 -2.26 -11.05
CA PRO A 38 -5.91 -1.93 -9.80
C PRO A 38 -5.08 -2.15 -8.53
N VAL A 39 -4.30 -3.23 -8.47
CA VAL A 39 -3.43 -3.52 -7.32
C VAL A 39 -2.33 -2.46 -7.21
N SER A 40 -1.73 -2.12 -8.35
CA SER A 40 -0.69 -1.09 -8.43
C SER A 40 -1.26 0.30 -8.11
N CYS A 41 -2.51 0.57 -8.50
CA CYS A 41 -3.25 1.79 -8.18
C CYS A 41 -3.48 1.95 -6.67
N LEU A 42 -3.99 0.90 -6.00
CA LEU A 42 -4.16 0.90 -4.54
C LEU A 42 -2.84 1.13 -3.82
N CYS A 43 -1.79 0.42 -4.21
CA CYS A 43 -0.44 0.58 -3.65
C CYS A 43 0.08 2.02 -3.81
N ALA A 44 -0.06 2.59 -5.00
CA ALA A 44 0.31 3.99 -5.29
C ALA A 44 -0.53 5.00 -4.48
N TYR A 45 -1.81 4.72 -4.29
CA TYR A 45 -2.68 5.52 -3.43
C TYR A 45 -2.18 5.48 -1.99
N ASP A 46 -1.96 4.30 -1.41
CA ASP A 46 -1.52 4.16 -0.01
C ASP A 46 -0.20 4.89 0.25
N PHE A 47 0.78 4.74 -0.65
CA PHE A 47 2.11 5.30 -0.44
C PHE A 47 2.20 6.80 -0.75
N PHE A 48 1.32 7.32 -1.61
CA PHE A 48 1.41 8.69 -2.11
C PHE A 48 0.06 9.41 -2.05
N GLY A 49 -0.91 9.01 -2.87
CA GLY A 49 -2.17 9.73 -3.05
C GLY A 49 -2.93 9.98 -1.74
N GLY A 50 -3.21 8.93 -0.98
CA GLY A 50 -3.90 9.02 0.32
C GLY A 50 -3.13 9.85 1.33
N ARG A 51 -1.79 9.79 1.34
CA ARG A 51 -0.96 10.58 2.26
C ARG A 51 -0.96 12.07 1.91
N ILE A 52 -0.94 12.40 0.62
CA ILE A 52 -1.08 13.78 0.13
C ILE A 52 -2.45 14.32 0.53
N ILE A 53 -3.53 13.57 0.25
CA ILE A 53 -4.90 13.96 0.61
C ILE A 53 -5.03 14.20 2.13
N ARG A 54 -4.46 13.31 2.95
CA ARG A 54 -4.47 13.45 4.41
C ARG A 54 -3.76 14.73 4.87
N ARG A 55 -2.57 15.02 4.34
CA ARG A 55 -1.83 16.25 4.67
C ARG A 55 -2.60 17.50 4.26
N LEU A 56 -3.15 17.53 3.04
CA LEU A 56 -3.96 18.65 2.55
C LEU A 56 -5.23 18.85 3.39
N GLY A 57 -5.79 17.77 3.94
CA GLY A 57 -6.91 17.81 4.87
C GLY A 57 -6.53 18.05 6.34
N GLY A 58 -5.29 18.43 6.65
CA GLY A 58 -4.85 18.72 8.03
C GLY A 58 -4.69 17.50 8.94
N ARG A 59 -4.59 16.29 8.37
CA ARG A 59 -4.42 15.02 9.10
C ARG A 59 -2.96 14.54 9.07
N PRO A 60 -2.53 13.69 10.02
CA PRO A 60 -1.23 13.03 9.98
C PRO A 60 -1.04 12.22 8.69
N ALA A 61 0.17 12.26 8.14
CA ALA A 61 0.52 11.59 6.88
C ALA A 61 0.73 10.07 7.02
N GLU A 62 0.60 9.53 8.22
CA GLU A 62 0.65 8.09 8.48
C GLU A 62 -0.53 7.37 7.82
N TRP A 63 -0.35 6.09 7.54
CA TRP A 63 -1.44 5.26 7.04
C TRP A 63 -2.58 5.19 8.07
N PRO A 64 -3.85 5.29 7.64
CA PRO A 64 -5.00 5.14 8.52
C PRO A 64 -5.29 3.67 8.87
N TYR A 65 -4.30 2.78 8.79
CA TYR A 65 -4.49 1.36 9.03
C TYR A 65 -4.04 0.99 10.43
N ARG A 66 -4.84 0.15 11.10
CA ARG A 66 -4.42 -0.46 12.36
C ARG A 66 -3.19 -1.33 12.11
N ARG A 67 -2.13 -1.09 12.89
CA ARG A 67 -0.89 -1.87 12.84
C ARG A 67 -0.89 -2.93 13.93
N VAL A 68 -0.67 -4.18 13.56
CA VAL A 68 -0.47 -5.31 14.49
C VAL A 68 0.85 -6.01 14.17
N ARG A 69 1.43 -6.71 15.14
CA ARG A 69 2.59 -7.56 14.92
C ARG A 69 2.17 -9.03 14.92
N LYS A 70 2.53 -9.76 13.86
CA LYS A 70 2.18 -11.19 13.71
C LYS A 70 3.32 -11.95 13.04
N PRO A 71 3.46 -13.27 13.29
CA PRO A 71 4.55 -14.01 12.68
C PRO A 71 4.15 -14.53 11.30
N LEU A 72 5.02 -14.36 10.29
CA LEU A 72 4.81 -14.86 8.93
C LEU A 72 4.70 -16.40 8.92
N ARG A 73 3.64 -16.94 8.32
CA ARG A 73 3.44 -18.40 8.22
C ARG A 73 4.24 -19.04 7.10
N ARG A 74 4.58 -18.28 6.07
CA ARG A 74 5.34 -18.73 4.89
C ARG A 74 6.40 -17.70 4.56
N LYS A 75 7.46 -18.15 3.86
CA LYS A 75 8.52 -17.25 3.42
C LYS A 75 7.96 -16.12 2.54
N ALA A 76 8.41 -14.90 2.80
CA ALA A 76 8.26 -13.77 1.91
C ALA A 76 9.56 -13.60 1.14
N VAL A 77 9.48 -13.42 -0.19
CA VAL A 77 10.66 -13.20 -1.03
C VAL A 77 10.55 -11.81 -1.64
N SER A 78 11.60 -11.02 -1.45
CA SER A 78 11.73 -9.68 -1.98
C SER A 78 13.01 -9.54 -2.81
N VAL A 79 13.11 -8.45 -3.57
CA VAL A 79 14.27 -8.14 -4.41
C VAL A 79 14.88 -6.86 -3.87
N VAL A 80 16.17 -6.91 -3.54
CA VAL A 80 16.93 -5.74 -3.10
C VAL A 80 16.82 -4.60 -4.11
N GLY A 81 16.73 -3.38 -3.59
CA GLY A 81 16.54 -2.16 -4.36
C GLY A 81 15.08 -1.84 -4.66
N ARG A 82 14.11 -2.58 -4.10
CA ARG A 82 12.67 -2.26 -4.24
C ARG A 82 11.89 -2.49 -2.95
N THR A 83 10.99 -1.57 -2.64
CA THR A 83 10.00 -1.77 -1.58
C THR A 83 8.90 -2.70 -2.07
N ASP A 84 8.63 -3.79 -1.35
CA ASP A 84 7.48 -4.64 -1.64
C ASP A 84 6.30 -4.28 -0.75
N TYR A 85 5.15 -4.13 -1.40
CA TYR A 85 3.84 -4.14 -0.76
C TYR A 85 3.33 -5.58 -0.78
N LEU A 86 3.61 -6.32 0.29
CA LEU A 86 3.23 -7.72 0.43
C LEU A 86 1.83 -7.82 1.01
N ARG A 87 0.84 -8.12 0.19
CA ARG A 87 -0.52 -8.42 0.67
C ARG A 87 -0.53 -9.73 1.45
N VAL A 88 -1.25 -9.73 2.56
CA VAL A 88 -1.34 -10.88 3.45
C VAL A 88 -2.78 -11.17 3.85
N ARG A 89 -3.02 -12.44 4.16
CA ARG A 89 -4.24 -12.90 4.83
C ARG A 89 -3.91 -13.25 6.27
N SER A 90 -4.71 -12.79 7.20
CA SER A 90 -4.64 -13.18 8.61
C SER A 90 -5.12 -14.62 8.78
N THR A 91 -4.44 -15.36 9.65
CA THR A 91 -4.86 -16.67 10.13
C THR A 91 -4.93 -16.63 11.66
N GLU A 92 -5.41 -17.71 12.28
CA GLU A 92 -5.41 -17.85 13.75
C GLU A 92 -3.99 -17.73 14.31
N ASP A 93 -3.02 -18.35 13.64
CA ASP A 93 -1.65 -18.42 14.14
C ASP A 93 -0.73 -17.29 13.66
N GLY A 94 -1.12 -16.48 12.67
CA GLY A 94 -0.25 -15.43 12.12
C GLY A 94 -0.77 -14.78 10.84
N VAL A 95 0.13 -14.56 9.86
CA VAL A 95 -0.24 -14.04 8.53
C VAL A 95 0.42 -14.82 7.39
N GLU A 96 -0.32 -15.01 6.31
CA GLU A 96 0.11 -15.69 5.10
C GLU A 96 0.28 -14.72 3.93
N PRO A 97 1.44 -14.70 3.25
CA PRO A 97 1.62 -14.04 1.97
C PRO A 97 0.59 -14.50 0.92
N LEU A 98 -0.16 -13.55 0.34
CA LEU A 98 -0.98 -13.78 -0.85
C LEU A 98 -0.10 -13.52 -2.08
N ALA A 99 -0.05 -14.49 -2.99
CA ALA A 99 0.92 -14.60 -4.09
C ALA A 99 1.46 -13.26 -4.62
N VAL A 100 2.79 -13.11 -4.54
CA VAL A 100 3.57 -11.94 -5.00
C VAL A 100 3.66 -11.88 -6.53
N SER A 101 3.34 -12.96 -7.23
CA SER A 101 3.44 -13.06 -8.69
C SER A 101 2.06 -12.90 -9.35
N GLY A 102 1.80 -11.70 -9.83
CA GLY A 102 0.62 -11.36 -10.61
C GLY A 102 0.08 -10.01 -10.19
N ALA A 103 0.73 -8.91 -10.61
CA ALA A 103 0.17 -7.57 -10.48
C ALA A 103 -1.29 -7.53 -11.00
N SER A 104 -1.63 -8.41 -11.95
CA SER A 104 -2.93 -8.57 -12.60
C SER A 104 -4.01 -9.28 -11.77
N VAL A 105 -3.71 -9.83 -10.59
CA VAL A 105 -4.68 -10.66 -9.86
C VAL A 105 -5.43 -9.82 -8.84
N LEU A 106 -6.49 -9.13 -9.26
CA LEU A 106 -7.37 -8.37 -8.36
C LEU A 106 -7.89 -9.21 -7.18
N SER A 107 -8.12 -10.51 -7.39
CA SER A 107 -8.59 -11.42 -6.34
C SER A 107 -7.62 -11.58 -5.16
N SER A 108 -6.33 -11.25 -5.33
CA SER A 108 -5.38 -11.22 -4.22
C SER A 108 -5.52 -9.97 -3.35
N THR A 109 -6.06 -8.87 -3.88
CA THR A 109 -6.46 -7.71 -3.06
C THR A 109 -7.77 -7.98 -2.35
N THR A 110 -8.77 -8.55 -3.02
CA THR A 110 -10.09 -8.82 -2.40
C THR A 110 -10.05 -9.89 -1.31
N ARG A 111 -8.98 -10.67 -1.21
CA ARG A 111 -8.78 -11.72 -0.21
C ARG A 111 -7.77 -11.34 0.87
N ALA A 112 -7.15 -10.17 0.74
CA ALA A 112 -6.16 -9.68 1.69
C ALA A 112 -6.87 -9.01 2.86
N ASP A 113 -6.44 -9.34 4.07
CA ASP A 113 -6.88 -8.65 5.30
C ASP A 113 -5.95 -7.47 5.62
N GLY A 114 -4.80 -7.39 4.94
CA GLY A 114 -3.86 -6.31 5.10
C GLY A 114 -2.61 -6.47 4.24
N PHE A 115 -1.58 -5.70 4.59
CA PHE A 115 -0.28 -5.75 3.93
C PHE A 115 0.89 -5.60 4.91
N VAL A 116 2.04 -6.09 4.47
CA VAL A 116 3.36 -5.94 5.08
C VAL A 116 4.23 -5.16 4.11
N VAL A 117 5.02 -4.23 4.64
CA VAL A 117 5.99 -3.48 3.83
C VAL A 117 7.36 -4.12 4.02
N ILE A 118 7.94 -4.65 2.94
CA ILE A 118 9.33 -5.14 2.96
C ILE A 118 10.21 -3.99 2.43
N PRO A 119 11.19 -3.53 3.23
CA PRO A 119 12.03 -2.40 2.84
C PRO A 119 13.03 -2.80 1.73
N PRO A 120 13.55 -1.83 0.96
CA PRO A 120 14.35 -2.10 -0.23
C PRO A 120 15.72 -2.74 0.04
N ASP A 121 16.19 -2.73 1.27
CA ASP A 121 17.44 -3.37 1.71
C ASP A 121 17.23 -4.82 2.20
N CYS A 122 16.02 -5.37 2.04
CA CYS A 122 15.65 -6.69 2.54
C CYS A 122 15.31 -7.65 1.39
N GLU A 123 15.83 -8.88 1.43
CA GLU A 123 15.51 -9.97 0.49
C GLU A 123 14.21 -10.71 0.84
N GLY A 124 13.48 -10.21 1.84
CA GLY A 124 12.30 -10.84 2.41
C GLY A 124 12.59 -11.54 3.74
N TYR A 125 11.65 -12.38 4.16
CA TYR A 125 11.61 -12.91 5.52
C TYR A 125 11.35 -14.41 5.54
N PRO A 126 12.05 -15.19 6.39
CA PRO A 126 11.72 -16.59 6.63
C PRO A 126 10.39 -16.74 7.40
N PRO A 127 9.75 -17.92 7.35
CA PRO A 127 8.63 -18.23 8.24
C PRO A 127 9.00 -18.00 9.71
N GLY A 128 8.04 -17.58 10.52
CA GLY A 128 8.20 -17.26 11.93
C GLY A 128 8.67 -15.83 12.21
N THR A 129 9.09 -15.07 11.20
CA THR A 129 9.51 -13.67 11.39
C THR A 129 8.33 -12.82 11.82
N GLU A 130 8.48 -12.11 12.94
CA GLU A 130 7.55 -11.09 13.40
C GLU A 130 7.57 -9.89 12.45
N VAL A 131 6.43 -9.58 11.83
CA VAL A 131 6.30 -8.45 10.91
C VAL A 131 5.19 -7.51 11.35
N ASP A 132 5.35 -6.23 11.05
CA ASP A 132 4.29 -5.26 11.19
C ASP A 132 3.29 -5.41 10.03
N VAL A 133 2.03 -5.62 10.37
CA VAL A 133 0.92 -5.82 9.44
C VAL A 133 -0.04 -4.64 9.57
N PHE A 134 -0.32 -4.00 8.44
CA PHE A 134 -1.33 -2.94 8.32
C PHE A 134 -2.62 -3.56 7.81
N LEU A 135 -3.65 -3.63 8.66
CA LEU A 135 -4.92 -4.26 8.34
C LEU A 135 -5.82 -3.29 7.57
N TYR A 136 -6.48 -3.77 6.51
CA TYR A 136 -7.42 -2.98 5.71
C TYR A 136 -8.73 -2.70 6.45
N ASP A 137 -9.06 -3.56 7.41
CA ASP A 137 -10.26 -3.44 8.21
C ASP A 137 -10.16 -2.21 9.12
N ASP A 138 -11.21 -1.40 9.09
CA ASP A 138 -11.48 -0.38 10.10
C ASP A 138 -12.79 -0.78 10.80
N VAL A 139 -12.74 -1.15 12.08
CA VAL A 139 -13.90 -1.00 12.98
C VAL A 139 -13.32 -0.50 14.30
N PRO A 140 -13.38 0.82 14.52
CA PRO A 140 -14.61 1.47 14.99
C PRO A 140 -14.95 2.65 14.06
N ASP A 141 -16.10 2.74 13.43
CA ASP A 141 -17.39 2.88 14.09
C ASP A 141 -18.48 2.77 13.00
N VAL A 142 -19.26 1.69 13.00
CA VAL A 142 -20.49 1.61 12.19
C VAL A 142 -21.62 2.39 12.88
N ASP A 143 -21.41 2.89 14.11
CA ASP A 143 -22.41 3.66 14.85
C ASP A 143 -22.45 5.15 14.48
N LEU A 144 -21.48 5.68 13.73
CA LEU A 144 -21.53 7.07 13.22
C LEU A 144 -22.61 7.30 12.16
N ILE A 145 -23.07 6.26 11.47
CA ILE A 145 -24.24 6.35 10.56
C ILE A 145 -25.55 6.15 11.34
N ALA A 146 -25.51 5.49 12.50
CA ALA A 146 -26.67 5.36 13.40
C ALA A 146 -26.92 6.64 14.23
N ALA A 147 -25.89 7.45 14.50
CA ALA A 147 -25.98 8.70 15.27
C ALA A 147 -26.54 9.92 14.49
N VAL A 148 -26.91 9.75 13.22
CA VAL A 148 -27.53 10.81 12.37
C VAL A 148 -28.93 10.38 11.89
N ARG A 149 -29.58 9.45 12.59
CA ARG A 149 -31.01 9.15 12.47
C ARG A 149 -31.70 9.42 13.80
#